data_AF-A0A532TPN5-F1
#
_entry.id   AF-A0A532TPN5-F1
#
_cell.length_a   1.000
_cell.length_b   1.000
_cell.length_c   1.000
_cell.angle_alpha   90.00
_cell.angle_beta   90.00
_cell.angle_gamma   90.00
#
_symmetry.space_group_name_H-M   'P 1'
#
loop_
_entity.id
_entity.type
_entity.pdbx_description
1 polymer ?
#
loop_
_entity_poly.entity_id
_entity_poly.type
_entity_poly.pdbx_seq_one_letter_code
_entity_poly.pdbx_strand_id
1 'polypeptide(L)'
;MSEKIMEKTIKEYLKEVKAKLPDWLKDKKEHKDILAELEEHIWSKAEELSETGHPTESSVKLAITHMGAPKSIAKEYKRRGTPKVFITEEMWPLYTKVLMIVFSVIVAISIATQIVFNLILGGEPFIEVLGSIITGIQGGLVISFVIISIIFVVLSMEGYFPEDFKSKKDLAKEKLLAETAEEEGWPISQKTGKPLKPFIKPIGEIIGGGIVILIGCLFLFQPFPTDLLDVQFLILLRFFGAFIATEGALDITRGIIGNRQPSTHQLIHIITIVVKLAPIPLMLILMNQPKIFPFFNWDEVTETFVNIGIAPAFYDLYRNIIVLIIVGSVLFLAEDMYKIFKIQKYKV
;
A
#
# COMPACT_ATOMS: atom_id res chain seq x y z
N MET A 1 -59.22 5.06 -24.15
CA MET A 1 -58.76 3.66 -24.38
C MET A 1 -57.39 3.63 -25.04
N SER A 2 -57.14 4.47 -26.06
CA SER A 2 -55.84 4.65 -26.72
C SER A 2 -54.68 4.98 -25.77
N GLU A 3 -54.88 5.92 -24.83
CA GLU A 3 -53.82 6.37 -23.92
C GLU A 3 -53.25 5.29 -22.99
N LYS A 4 -54.11 4.43 -22.44
CA LYS A 4 -53.68 3.28 -21.62
C LYS A 4 -52.86 2.25 -22.41
N ILE A 5 -53.10 2.14 -23.72
CA ILE A 5 -52.35 1.23 -24.60
C ILE A 5 -50.97 1.81 -24.87
N MET A 6 -50.89 3.12 -25.15
CA MET A 6 -49.63 3.84 -25.34
C MET A 6 -48.72 3.77 -24.11
N GLU A 7 -49.25 4.08 -22.92
CA GLU A 7 -48.50 3.96 -21.66
C GLU A 7 -47.96 2.54 -21.44
N LYS A 8 -48.77 1.52 -21.76
CA LYS A 8 -48.37 0.12 -21.59
C LYS A 8 -47.19 -0.22 -22.51
N THR A 9 -47.23 0.21 -23.77
CA THR A 9 -46.14 -0.01 -24.74
C THR A 9 -44.84 0.66 -24.29
N ILE A 10 -44.91 1.90 -23.79
CA ILE A 10 -43.73 2.62 -23.28
C ILE A 10 -43.17 1.91 -22.03
N LYS A 11 -44.03 1.52 -21.09
CA LYS A 11 -43.62 0.79 -19.87
C LYS A 11 -42.97 -0.56 -20.20
N GLU A 12 -43.48 -1.29 -21.19
CA GLU A 12 -42.88 -2.54 -21.67
C GLU A 12 -41.49 -2.30 -22.27
N TYR A 13 -41.35 -1.28 -23.12
CA TYR A 13 -40.07 -0.90 -23.70
C TYR A 13 -39.04 -0.50 -22.62
N LEU A 14 -39.42 0.37 -21.68
CA LEU A 14 -38.55 0.80 -20.57
C LEU A 14 -38.16 -0.37 -19.65
N LYS A 15 -39.05 -1.35 -19.46
CA LYS A 15 -38.75 -2.58 -18.72
C LYS A 15 -37.67 -3.41 -19.43
N GLU A 16 -37.73 -3.53 -20.75
CA GLU A 16 -36.69 -4.21 -21.54
C GLU A 16 -35.36 -3.46 -21.51
N VAL A 17 -35.39 -2.13 -21.59
CA VAL A 17 -34.19 -1.29 -21.43
C VAL A 17 -33.57 -1.53 -20.06
N LYS A 18 -34.36 -1.42 -18.98
CA LYS A 18 -33.92 -1.67 -17.60
C LYS A 18 -33.29 -3.04 -17.42
N ALA A 19 -33.85 -4.08 -18.03
CA ALA A 19 -33.31 -5.43 -17.96
C ALA A 19 -31.91 -5.54 -18.58
N LYS A 20 -31.64 -4.78 -19.65
CA LYS A 20 -30.38 -4.81 -20.39
C LYS A 20 -29.32 -3.82 -19.90
N LEU A 21 -29.70 -2.85 -19.07
CA LEU A 21 -28.75 -1.95 -18.40
C LEU A 21 -27.69 -2.73 -17.60
N PRO A 22 -26.48 -2.17 -17.44
CA PRO A 22 -25.45 -2.80 -16.62
C PRO A 22 -25.85 -2.84 -15.14
N ASP A 23 -25.39 -3.85 -14.41
CA ASP A 23 -25.85 -4.14 -13.05
C ASP A 23 -25.47 -3.02 -12.05
N TRP A 24 -24.31 -2.38 -12.21
CA TRP A 24 -23.89 -1.23 -11.40
C TRP A 24 -24.88 -0.06 -11.44
N LEU A 25 -25.63 0.10 -12.54
CA LEU A 25 -26.58 1.19 -12.72
C LEU A 25 -27.94 0.83 -12.12
N LYS A 26 -28.34 -0.44 -12.21
CA LYS A 26 -29.62 -0.94 -11.65
C LYS A 26 -29.73 -0.71 -10.15
N ASP A 27 -28.60 -0.77 -9.44
CA ASP A 27 -28.55 -0.63 -7.99
C ASP A 27 -28.52 0.83 -7.50
N LYS A 28 -28.26 1.78 -8.41
CA LYS A 28 -28.21 3.23 -8.08
C LYS A 28 -29.55 3.89 -8.31
N LYS A 29 -29.83 5.02 -7.62
CA LYS A 29 -31.03 5.83 -7.89
C LYS A 29 -31.06 6.37 -9.32
N GLU A 30 -29.88 6.59 -9.91
CA GLU A 30 -29.65 7.10 -11.27
C GLU A 30 -30.41 6.31 -12.35
N HIS A 31 -30.67 5.00 -12.19
CA HIS A 31 -31.45 4.27 -13.20
C HIS A 31 -32.89 4.77 -13.31
N LYS A 32 -33.47 5.30 -12.24
CA LYS A 32 -34.85 5.81 -12.27
C LYS A 32 -34.90 7.11 -13.06
N ASP A 33 -33.91 7.97 -12.88
CA ASP A 33 -33.81 9.26 -13.56
C ASP A 33 -33.58 9.04 -15.06
N ILE A 34 -32.71 8.09 -15.44
CA ILE A 34 -32.48 7.70 -16.84
C ILE A 34 -33.74 7.14 -17.49
N LEU A 35 -34.50 6.29 -16.78
CA LEU A 35 -35.74 5.73 -17.33
C LEU A 35 -36.82 6.81 -17.47
N ALA A 36 -36.89 7.77 -16.56
CA ALA A 36 -37.81 8.91 -16.65
C ALA A 36 -37.45 9.84 -17.82
N GLU A 37 -36.16 10.14 -18.01
CA GLU A 37 -35.68 10.94 -19.14
C GLU A 37 -35.96 10.24 -20.48
N LEU A 38 -35.76 8.91 -20.55
CA LEU A 38 -36.12 8.13 -21.73
C LEU A 38 -37.64 8.13 -21.99
N GLU A 39 -38.45 8.07 -20.94
CA GLU A 39 -39.92 8.16 -21.04
C GLU A 39 -40.34 9.52 -21.61
N GLU A 40 -39.81 10.61 -21.06
CA GLU A 40 -40.07 11.98 -21.51
C GLU A 40 -39.65 12.17 -22.98
N HIS A 41 -38.47 11.68 -23.35
CA HIS A 41 -37.98 11.78 -24.72
C HIS A 41 -38.83 10.97 -25.71
N ILE A 42 -39.37 9.82 -25.31
CA ILE A 42 -40.31 9.04 -26.13
C ILE A 42 -41.62 9.82 -26.33
N TRP A 43 -42.16 10.43 -25.28
CA TRP A 43 -43.38 11.24 -25.37
C TRP A 43 -43.20 12.45 -26.27
N SER A 44 -42.12 13.19 -26.08
CA SER A 44 -41.77 14.35 -26.90
C SER A 44 -41.63 13.97 -28.38
N LYS A 45 -40.90 12.88 -28.70
CA LYS A 45 -40.80 12.38 -30.07
C LYS A 45 -42.13 11.88 -30.63
N ALA A 46 -42.97 11.26 -29.81
CA ALA A 46 -44.28 10.78 -30.26
C ALA A 46 -45.25 11.94 -30.57
N GLU A 47 -45.08 13.08 -29.91
CA GLU A 47 -45.81 14.32 -30.19
C GLU A 47 -45.30 14.98 -31.49
N GLU A 48 -43.98 15.09 -31.66
CA GLU A 48 -43.36 15.60 -32.90
C GLU A 48 -43.75 14.78 -34.15
N LEU A 49 -43.83 13.45 -34.00
CA LEU A 49 -44.17 12.53 -35.08
C LEU A 49 -45.69 12.40 -35.30
N SER A 50 -46.52 13.11 -34.52
CA SER A 50 -47.96 13.08 -34.70
C SER A 50 -48.43 14.20 -35.63
N GLU A 51 -49.10 13.84 -36.72
CA GLU A 51 -49.71 14.79 -37.67
C GLU A 51 -50.81 15.65 -37.02
N THR A 52 -51.33 15.25 -35.86
CA THR A 52 -52.43 15.92 -35.15
C THR A 52 -51.99 16.71 -33.92
N GLY A 53 -50.68 16.75 -33.60
CA GLY A 53 -50.15 17.39 -32.39
C GLY A 53 -50.49 16.66 -31.08
N HIS A 54 -51.13 15.49 -31.14
CA HIS A 54 -51.38 14.64 -29.98
C HIS A 54 -50.83 13.23 -30.20
N PRO A 55 -50.11 12.63 -29.23
CA PRO A 55 -49.54 11.30 -29.39
C PRO A 55 -50.60 10.25 -29.77
N THR A 56 -50.29 9.45 -30.80
CA THR A 56 -51.11 8.32 -31.25
C THR A 56 -50.34 7.02 -31.07
N GLU A 57 -51.04 5.88 -31.06
CA GLU A 57 -50.36 4.58 -30.89
C GLU A 57 -49.31 4.31 -31.98
N SER A 58 -49.56 4.79 -33.21
CA SER A 58 -48.59 4.72 -34.32
C SER A 58 -47.39 5.63 -34.09
N SER A 59 -47.59 6.87 -33.61
CA SER A 59 -46.48 7.80 -33.35
C SER A 59 -45.61 7.35 -32.17
N VAL A 60 -46.19 6.69 -31.15
CA VAL A 60 -45.42 6.06 -30.04
C VAL A 60 -44.57 4.90 -30.53
N LYS A 61 -45.11 4.00 -31.37
CA LYS A 61 -44.31 2.90 -31.95
C LYS A 61 -43.18 3.41 -32.84
N LEU A 62 -43.44 4.48 -33.60
CA LEU A 62 -42.44 5.12 -34.44
C LEU A 62 -41.36 5.80 -33.59
N ALA A 63 -41.74 6.51 -32.52
CA ALA A 63 -40.82 7.11 -31.56
C ALA A 63 -39.91 6.05 -30.91
N ILE A 64 -40.46 4.92 -30.45
CA ILE A 64 -39.67 3.79 -29.91
C ILE A 64 -38.69 3.26 -30.97
N THR A 65 -39.12 3.16 -32.23
CA THR A 65 -38.24 2.72 -33.33
C THR A 65 -37.09 3.70 -33.56
N HIS A 66 -37.35 5.00 -33.47
CA HIS A 66 -36.34 6.06 -33.56
C HIS A 66 -35.37 6.09 -32.37
N MET A 67 -35.83 5.70 -31.18
CA MET A 67 -34.97 5.55 -30.00
C MET A 67 -33.98 4.37 -30.13
N GLY A 68 -34.28 3.42 -31.02
CA GLY A 68 -33.45 2.25 -31.30
C GLY A 68 -33.80 1.04 -30.42
N ALA A 69 -33.03 -0.03 -30.56
CA ALA A 69 -33.27 -1.25 -29.80
C ALA A 69 -32.90 -1.05 -28.31
N PRO A 70 -33.58 -1.69 -27.35
CA PRO A 70 -33.19 -1.63 -25.94
C PRO A 70 -31.71 -2.04 -25.68
N LYS A 71 -31.18 -2.93 -26.55
CA LYS A 71 -29.77 -3.35 -26.50
C LYS A 71 -28.79 -2.26 -26.94
N SER A 72 -29.16 -1.38 -27.89
CA SER A 72 -28.27 -0.28 -28.32
C SER A 72 -28.18 0.81 -27.26
N ILE A 73 -29.31 1.18 -26.64
CA ILE A 73 -29.34 2.15 -25.53
C ILE A 73 -28.47 1.63 -24.37
N ALA A 74 -28.69 0.39 -23.94
CA ALA A 74 -27.90 -0.20 -22.86
C ALA A 74 -26.40 -0.33 -23.19
N LYS A 75 -26.03 -0.45 -24.48
CA LYS A 75 -24.63 -0.57 -24.91
C LYS A 75 -23.85 0.72 -24.72
N GLU A 76 -24.49 1.89 -24.79
CA GLU A 76 -23.83 3.17 -24.54
C GLU A 76 -23.36 3.27 -23.09
N TYR A 77 -24.20 2.86 -22.14
CA TYR A 77 -23.84 2.82 -20.71
C TYR A 77 -22.74 1.79 -20.37
N LYS A 78 -22.56 0.76 -21.20
CA LYS A 78 -21.45 -0.21 -21.07
C LYS A 78 -20.12 0.29 -21.62
N ARG A 79 -20.10 1.41 -22.35
CA ARG A 79 -18.92 1.97 -23.03
C ARG A 79 -18.30 3.19 -22.30
N ARG A 80 -18.46 3.27 -20.98
CA ARG A 80 -17.97 4.41 -20.19
C ARG A 80 -16.44 4.48 -20.07
N GLY A 81 -15.75 3.34 -20.14
CA GLY A 81 -14.30 3.24 -19.91
C GLY A 81 -13.44 3.33 -21.17
N THR A 82 -12.20 3.78 -21.00
CA THR A 82 -11.19 3.81 -22.08
C THR A 82 -10.51 2.44 -22.23
N PRO A 83 -10.53 1.81 -23.43
CA PRO A 83 -10.05 0.44 -23.59
C PRO A 83 -8.51 0.35 -23.53
N LYS A 84 -7.96 -0.54 -22.70
CA LYS A 84 -6.51 -0.79 -22.56
C LYS A 84 -6.18 -2.27 -22.31
N VAL A 85 -5.93 -3.03 -23.38
CA VAL A 85 -5.60 -4.48 -23.27
C VAL A 85 -6.71 -5.28 -22.57
N PHE A 86 -7.92 -5.28 -23.14
CA PHE A 86 -9.13 -5.98 -22.65
C PHE A 86 -9.68 -5.57 -21.27
N ILE A 87 -8.90 -4.83 -20.47
CA ILE A 87 -9.30 -4.17 -19.23
C ILE A 87 -9.28 -2.66 -19.51
N THR A 88 -10.13 -1.89 -18.87
CA THR A 88 -10.15 -0.44 -19.05
C THR A 88 -9.01 0.21 -18.28
N GLU A 89 -8.50 1.36 -18.76
CA GLU A 89 -7.39 2.05 -18.12
C GLU A 89 -7.69 2.42 -16.66
N GLU A 90 -8.96 2.73 -16.37
CA GLU A 90 -9.44 3.08 -15.03
C GLU A 90 -9.43 1.87 -14.09
N MET A 91 -9.68 0.64 -14.59
CA MET A 91 -9.72 -0.59 -13.80
C MET A 91 -8.33 -1.22 -13.57
N TRP A 92 -7.34 -0.86 -14.38
CA TRP A 92 -5.99 -1.42 -14.33
C TRP A 92 -5.26 -1.29 -12.96
N PRO A 93 -5.32 -0.14 -12.26
CA PRO A 93 -4.72 -0.01 -10.92
C PRO A 93 -5.39 -0.90 -9.88
N LEU A 94 -6.72 -1.13 -9.99
CA LEU A 94 -7.44 -2.00 -9.09
C LEU A 94 -7.09 -3.48 -9.37
N TYR A 95 -7.04 -3.86 -10.64
CA TYR A 95 -6.64 -5.20 -11.08
C TYR A 95 -5.27 -5.60 -10.52
N THR A 96 -4.25 -4.78 -10.75
CA THR A 96 -2.88 -5.03 -10.28
C THR A 96 -2.80 -5.10 -8.75
N LYS A 97 -3.55 -4.25 -8.04
CA LYS A 97 -3.61 -4.27 -6.57
C LYS A 97 -4.22 -5.57 -6.05
N VAL A 98 -5.36 -6.01 -6.59
CA VAL A 98 -6.01 -7.27 -6.20
C VAL A 98 -5.07 -8.45 -6.46
N LEU A 99 -4.43 -8.47 -7.62
CA LEU A 99 -3.49 -9.51 -8.01
C LEU A 99 -2.32 -9.63 -7.03
N MET A 100 -1.69 -8.50 -6.67
CA MET A 100 -0.60 -8.46 -5.67
C MET A 100 -1.04 -8.97 -4.29
N ILE A 101 -2.24 -8.60 -3.83
CA ILE A 101 -2.77 -9.06 -2.54
C ILE A 101 -2.98 -10.58 -2.56
N VAL A 102 -3.67 -11.09 -3.59
CA VAL A 102 -3.96 -12.53 -3.71
C VAL A 102 -2.66 -13.32 -3.81
N PHE A 103 -1.68 -12.85 -4.60
CA PHE A 103 -0.38 -13.50 -4.71
C PHE A 103 0.36 -13.55 -3.38
N SER A 104 0.36 -12.44 -2.63
CA SER A 104 0.98 -12.38 -1.30
C SER A 104 0.34 -13.37 -0.33
N VAL A 105 -0.99 -13.51 -0.37
CA VAL A 105 -1.72 -14.47 0.47
C VAL A 105 -1.41 -15.91 0.09
N ILE A 106 -1.36 -16.24 -1.20
CA ILE A 106 -1.00 -17.58 -1.68
C ILE A 106 0.39 -17.98 -1.18
N VAL A 107 1.36 -17.06 -1.30
CA VAL A 107 2.73 -17.28 -0.81
C VAL A 107 2.74 -17.47 0.71
N ALA A 108 2.05 -16.62 1.47
CA ALA A 108 1.99 -16.72 2.93
C ALA A 108 1.36 -18.04 3.40
N ILE A 109 0.25 -18.46 2.79
CA ILE A 109 -0.42 -19.74 3.09
C ILE A 109 0.54 -20.89 2.76
N SER A 110 1.18 -20.86 1.58
CA SER A 110 2.10 -21.93 1.17
C SER A 110 3.25 -22.10 2.16
N ILE A 111 3.84 -21.00 2.64
CA ILE A 111 4.88 -21.02 3.66
C ILE A 111 4.34 -21.56 4.99
N ALA A 112 3.19 -21.08 5.45
CA ALA A 112 2.58 -21.50 6.71
C ALA A 112 2.25 -23.00 6.72
N THR A 113 1.66 -23.52 5.64
CA THR A 113 1.34 -24.95 5.49
C THR A 113 2.60 -25.80 5.59
N GLN A 114 3.71 -25.37 4.98
CA GLN A 114 4.97 -26.12 5.01
C GLN A 114 5.65 -26.09 6.39
N ILE A 115 5.58 -24.96 7.10
CA ILE A 115 6.05 -24.88 8.49
C ILE A 115 5.28 -25.86 9.39
N VAL A 116 3.95 -25.88 9.26
CA VAL A 116 3.07 -26.78 10.03
C VAL A 116 3.35 -28.24 9.67
N PHE A 117 3.49 -28.55 8.37
CA PHE A 117 3.77 -29.91 7.90
C PHE A 117 5.10 -30.44 8.44
N ASN A 118 6.17 -29.63 8.35
CA ASN A 118 7.49 -29.97 8.90
C ASN A 118 7.48 -30.14 10.43
N LEU A 119 6.65 -29.37 11.14
CA LEU A 119 6.54 -29.45 12.60
C LEU A 119 5.76 -30.70 13.07
N ILE A 120 4.80 -31.19 12.28
CA ILE A 120 3.91 -32.30 12.65
C ILE A 120 4.43 -33.67 12.16
N LEU A 121 5.03 -33.75 10.96
CA LEU A 121 5.30 -35.03 10.29
C LEU A 121 6.78 -35.45 10.26
N GLY A 122 7.68 -34.64 10.81
CA GLY A 122 9.13 -34.87 10.73
C GLY A 122 9.67 -34.37 9.39
N GLY A 123 10.71 -33.54 9.46
CA GLY A 123 11.13 -32.69 8.34
C GLY A 123 11.81 -33.45 7.20
N GLU A 124 11.40 -33.12 5.97
CA GLU A 124 12.14 -33.40 4.74
C GLU A 124 13.39 -32.49 4.62
N PRO A 125 14.41 -32.87 3.83
CA PRO A 125 15.54 -32.00 3.55
C PRO A 125 15.09 -30.63 3.01
N PHE A 126 15.73 -29.56 3.46
CA PHE A 126 15.37 -28.17 3.09
C PHE A 126 15.23 -27.92 1.58
N ILE A 127 16.01 -28.63 0.76
CA ILE A 127 15.98 -28.51 -0.71
C ILE A 127 14.67 -29.06 -1.30
N GLU A 128 14.16 -30.18 -0.77
CA GLU A 128 12.90 -30.79 -1.23
C GLU A 128 11.69 -29.95 -0.79
N VAL A 129 11.77 -29.38 0.42
CA VAL A 129 10.82 -28.37 0.91
C VAL A 129 10.81 -27.14 0.00
N LEU A 130 11.97 -26.61 -0.40
CA LEU A 130 12.04 -25.49 -1.35
C LEU A 130 11.46 -25.83 -2.72
N GLY A 131 11.78 -27.01 -3.26
CA GLY A 131 11.26 -27.47 -4.55
C GLY A 131 9.73 -27.57 -4.56
N SER A 132 9.15 -28.13 -3.51
CA SER A 132 7.69 -28.25 -3.35
C SER A 132 6.99 -26.90 -3.10
N ILE A 133 7.64 -25.97 -2.40
CA ILE A 133 7.16 -24.60 -2.24
C ILE A 133 7.06 -23.90 -3.59
N ILE A 134 8.10 -23.98 -4.41
CA ILE A 134 8.15 -23.30 -5.72
C ILE A 134 7.06 -23.84 -6.65
N THR A 135 6.91 -25.15 -6.74
CA THR A 135 5.90 -25.77 -7.62
C THR A 135 4.47 -25.49 -7.14
N GLY A 136 4.21 -25.57 -5.83
CA GLY A 136 2.91 -25.26 -5.23
C GLY A 136 2.51 -23.79 -5.44
N ILE A 137 3.44 -22.86 -5.19
CA ILE A 137 3.22 -21.42 -5.42
C ILE A 137 2.97 -21.16 -6.90
N GLN A 138 3.77 -21.72 -7.81
CA GLN A 138 3.62 -21.51 -9.25
C GLN A 138 2.22 -21.90 -9.74
N GLY A 139 1.71 -23.06 -9.33
CA GLY A 139 0.36 -23.51 -9.69
C GLY A 139 -0.73 -22.57 -9.18
N GLY A 140 -0.67 -22.19 -7.90
CA GLY A 140 -1.64 -21.27 -7.29
C GLY A 140 -1.67 -19.89 -7.93
N LEU A 141 -0.48 -19.35 -8.25
CA LEU A 141 -0.33 -18.05 -8.90
C LEU A 141 -0.91 -18.06 -10.33
N VAL A 142 -0.62 -19.09 -11.14
CA VAL A 142 -1.13 -19.17 -12.52
C VAL A 142 -2.65 -19.27 -12.54
N ILE A 143 -3.24 -20.15 -11.72
CA ILE A 143 -4.70 -20.32 -11.67
C ILE A 143 -5.38 -19.02 -11.23
N SER A 144 -4.84 -18.39 -10.18
CA SER A 144 -5.39 -17.13 -9.65
C SER A 144 -5.23 -15.98 -10.64
N PHE A 145 -4.12 -15.91 -11.36
CA PHE A 145 -3.91 -14.94 -12.44
C PHE A 145 -5.00 -15.04 -13.51
N VAL A 146 -5.29 -16.26 -13.99
CA VAL A 146 -6.31 -16.49 -15.03
C VAL A 146 -7.70 -16.10 -14.54
N ILE A 147 -8.11 -16.58 -13.36
CA ILE A 147 -9.44 -16.30 -12.80
C ILE A 147 -9.64 -14.80 -12.57
N ILE A 148 -8.68 -14.12 -11.93
CA ILE A 148 -8.75 -12.69 -11.66
C ILE A 148 -8.81 -11.90 -12.97
N SER A 149 -8.00 -12.27 -13.97
CA SER A 149 -8.00 -11.60 -15.27
C SER A 149 -9.34 -11.72 -15.98
N ILE A 150 -9.97 -12.90 -15.98
CA ILE A 150 -11.30 -13.11 -16.55
C ILE A 150 -12.34 -12.23 -15.86
N ILE A 151 -12.35 -12.20 -14.52
CA ILE A 151 -13.28 -11.37 -13.74
C ILE A 151 -13.13 -9.90 -14.10
N PHE A 152 -11.90 -9.38 -14.12
CA PHE A 152 -11.67 -7.97 -14.43
C PHE A 152 -12.00 -7.60 -15.88
N VAL A 153 -11.81 -8.51 -16.85
CA VAL A 153 -12.26 -8.31 -18.23
C VAL A 153 -13.78 -8.22 -18.29
N VAL A 154 -14.52 -9.09 -17.59
CA VAL A 154 -16.00 -9.03 -17.54
C VAL A 154 -16.48 -7.73 -16.91
N LEU A 155 -15.95 -7.36 -15.74
CA LEU A 155 -16.30 -6.10 -15.07
C LEU A 155 -16.02 -4.88 -15.94
N SER A 156 -14.90 -4.90 -16.66
CA SER A 156 -14.53 -3.83 -17.58
C SER A 156 -15.47 -3.74 -18.79
N MET A 157 -15.88 -4.88 -19.37
CA MET A 157 -16.88 -4.92 -20.45
C MET A 157 -18.28 -4.48 -20.01
N GLU A 158 -18.61 -4.64 -18.73
CA GLU A 158 -19.86 -4.13 -18.15
C GLU A 158 -19.80 -2.63 -17.79
N GLY A 159 -18.62 -2.03 -17.89
CA GLY A 159 -18.41 -0.60 -17.65
C GLY A 159 -18.26 -0.24 -16.17
N TYR A 160 -17.91 -1.21 -15.31
CA TYR A 160 -17.59 -0.93 -13.90
C TYR A 160 -16.32 -0.10 -13.78
N PHE A 161 -16.35 0.89 -12.88
CA PHE A 161 -15.18 1.63 -12.44
C PHE A 161 -14.77 1.26 -11.01
N PRO A 162 -13.50 1.50 -10.61
CA PRO A 162 -13.05 1.22 -9.25
C PRO A 162 -13.90 1.91 -8.17
N GLU A 163 -14.45 3.09 -8.49
CA GLU A 163 -15.31 3.87 -7.61
C GLU A 163 -16.61 3.15 -7.25
N ASP A 164 -17.13 2.31 -8.16
CA ASP A 164 -18.38 1.57 -7.95
C ASP A 164 -18.26 0.50 -6.86
N PHE A 165 -17.04 0.04 -6.57
CA PHE A 165 -16.75 -0.92 -5.50
C PHE A 165 -16.43 -0.25 -4.15
N LYS A 166 -16.30 1.08 -4.11
CA LYS A 166 -15.98 1.80 -2.86
C LYS A 166 -17.21 1.91 -1.98
N SER A 167 -17.04 1.66 -0.68
CA SER A 167 -18.12 1.88 0.28
C SER A 167 -18.40 3.39 0.43
N LYS A 168 -19.63 3.75 0.84
CA LYS A 168 -19.96 5.15 1.17
C LYS A 168 -19.01 5.76 2.20
N LYS A 169 -18.51 4.93 3.14
CA LYS A 169 -17.53 5.33 4.15
C LYS A 169 -16.17 5.68 3.55
N ASP A 170 -15.73 4.95 2.53
CA ASP A 170 -14.45 5.20 1.87
C ASP A 170 -14.51 6.46 0.99
N LEU A 171 -15.64 6.66 0.30
CA LEU A 171 -15.89 7.90 -0.45
C LEU A 171 -15.94 9.12 0.47
N ALA A 172 -16.60 9.02 1.63
CA ALA A 172 -16.63 10.09 2.63
C ALA A 172 -15.21 10.38 3.19
N LYS A 173 -14.39 9.35 3.42
CA LYS A 173 -13.00 9.53 3.84
C LYS A 173 -12.14 10.20 2.77
N GLU A 174 -12.30 9.85 1.49
CA GLU A 174 -11.56 10.50 0.40
C GLU A 174 -11.97 11.97 0.26
N LYS A 175 -13.25 12.30 0.39
CA LYS A 175 -13.73 13.69 0.42
C LYS A 175 -13.17 14.46 1.61
N LEU A 176 -13.28 13.91 2.82
CA LEU A 176 -12.73 14.53 4.01
C LEU A 176 -11.21 14.73 3.90
N LEU A 177 -10.48 13.77 3.34
CA LEU A 177 -9.04 13.94 3.06
C LEU A 177 -8.75 15.04 2.04
N ALA A 178 -9.63 15.24 1.05
CA ALA A 178 -9.48 16.33 0.08
C ALA A 178 -9.79 17.69 0.73
N GLU A 179 -10.85 17.77 1.53
CA GLU A 179 -11.22 18.96 2.30
C GLU A 179 -10.12 19.34 3.31
N THR A 180 -9.64 18.38 4.13
CA THR A 180 -8.51 18.62 5.04
C THR A 180 -7.24 19.00 4.31
N ALA A 181 -6.98 18.42 3.13
CA ALA A 181 -5.82 18.78 2.33
C ALA A 181 -5.92 20.21 1.76
N GLU A 182 -7.12 20.67 1.42
CA GLU A 182 -7.37 22.04 0.99
C GLU A 182 -7.20 23.02 2.16
N GLU A 183 -7.77 22.71 3.33
CA GLU A 183 -7.64 23.50 4.56
C GLU A 183 -6.18 23.61 5.03
N GLU A 184 -5.43 22.50 5.01
CA GLU A 184 -4.03 22.45 5.43
C GLU A 184 -3.03 22.80 4.30
N GLY A 185 -3.51 23.10 3.09
CA GLY A 185 -2.67 23.50 1.95
C GLY A 185 -1.70 22.41 1.47
N TRP A 186 -2.09 21.14 1.49
CA TRP A 186 -1.24 20.03 1.06
C TRP A 186 -0.98 20.07 -0.46
N PRO A 187 0.24 19.74 -0.92
CA PRO A 187 0.56 19.72 -2.33
C PRO A 187 -0.20 18.60 -3.07
N ILE A 188 -0.67 18.88 -4.28
CA ILE A 188 -1.36 17.91 -5.14
C ILE A 188 -0.36 17.18 -6.02
N SER A 189 -0.48 15.85 -6.09
CA SER A 189 0.34 15.01 -6.97
C SER A 189 0.08 15.33 -8.44
N GLN A 190 1.09 15.76 -9.18
CA GLN A 190 0.98 16.02 -10.63
C GLN A 190 0.59 14.78 -11.44
N LYS A 191 0.92 13.56 -10.97
CA LYS A 191 0.64 12.31 -11.69
C LYS A 191 -0.76 11.75 -11.42
N THR A 192 -1.31 12.00 -10.23
CA THR A 192 -2.57 11.36 -9.79
C THR A 192 -3.67 12.36 -9.46
N GLY A 193 -3.39 13.67 -9.44
CA GLY A 193 -4.35 14.71 -9.07
C GLY A 193 -4.85 14.63 -7.62
N LYS A 194 -4.24 13.76 -6.79
CA LYS A 194 -4.65 13.52 -5.40
C LYS A 194 -3.77 14.29 -4.43
N PRO A 195 -4.31 14.74 -3.28
CA PRO A 195 -3.51 15.39 -2.25
C PRO A 195 -2.44 14.44 -1.73
N LEU A 196 -1.21 14.91 -1.69
CA LEU A 196 -0.09 14.16 -1.15
C LEU A 196 -0.14 14.22 0.37
N LYS A 197 -0.34 13.05 0.99
CA LYS A 197 -0.29 12.95 2.45
C LYS A 197 1.03 13.49 3.00
N PRO A 198 1.04 14.05 4.21
CA PRO A 198 2.27 14.44 4.89
C PRO A 198 3.25 13.27 4.90
N PHE A 199 4.48 13.53 4.46
CA PHE A 199 5.49 12.48 4.35
C PHE A 199 6.13 12.15 5.70
N ILE A 200 5.98 13.04 6.69
CA ILE A 200 6.42 12.86 8.08
C ILE A 200 5.27 13.12 9.04
N LYS A 201 5.27 12.37 10.16
CA LYS A 201 4.42 12.62 11.34
C LYS A 201 5.26 13.32 12.42
N PRO A 202 5.17 14.64 12.58
CA PRO A 202 6.07 15.43 13.44
C PRO A 202 6.24 14.89 14.87
N ILE A 203 5.12 14.58 15.53
CA ILE A 203 5.11 14.10 16.92
C ILE A 203 5.81 12.75 17.05
N GLY A 204 5.64 11.86 16.07
CA GLY A 204 6.27 10.54 16.08
C GLY A 204 7.79 10.64 15.98
N GLU A 205 8.30 11.51 15.10
CA GLU A 205 9.74 11.75 14.95
C GLU A 205 10.36 12.40 16.20
N ILE A 206 9.65 13.33 16.86
CA ILE A 206 10.14 13.97 18.08
C ILE A 206 10.24 12.95 19.22
N ILE A 207 9.20 12.14 19.44
CA ILE A 207 9.20 11.13 20.51
C ILE A 207 10.23 10.05 20.22
N GLY A 208 10.27 9.54 18.99
CA GLY A 208 11.23 8.53 18.54
C GLY A 208 12.67 9.03 18.70
N GLY A 209 12.97 10.23 18.20
CA GLY A 209 14.28 10.85 18.33
C GLY A 209 14.66 11.10 19.79
N GLY A 210 13.72 11.49 20.66
CA GLY A 210 13.96 11.62 22.10
C GLY A 210 14.39 10.32 22.77
N ILE A 211 13.73 9.20 22.46
CA ILE A 211 14.11 7.87 22.96
C ILE A 211 15.50 7.48 22.45
N VAL A 212 15.78 7.70 21.16
CA VAL A 212 17.08 7.41 20.55
C VAL A 212 18.20 8.22 21.22
N ILE A 213 17.98 9.51 21.49
CA ILE A 213 18.94 10.34 22.25
C ILE A 213 19.18 9.77 23.65
N LEU A 214 18.13 9.36 24.37
CA LEU A 214 18.29 8.76 25.70
C LEU A 214 19.17 7.50 25.66
N ILE A 215 18.98 6.64 24.67
CA ILE A 215 19.82 5.45 24.46
C ILE A 215 21.26 5.85 24.12
N GLY A 216 21.45 6.84 23.23
CA GLY A 216 22.77 7.36 22.90
C GLY A 216 23.51 7.93 24.13
N CYS A 217 22.80 8.68 24.97
CA CYS A 217 23.28 9.20 26.25
C CYS A 217 23.64 8.08 27.23
N LEU A 218 22.86 7.00 27.31
CA LEU A 218 23.18 5.83 28.13
C LEU A 218 24.55 5.25 27.75
N PHE A 219 24.84 5.15 26.44
CA PHE A 219 26.10 4.62 25.93
C PHE A 219 27.28 5.59 26.04
N LEU A 220 27.01 6.90 25.98
CA LEU A 220 27.99 7.96 26.18
C LEU A 220 28.44 8.09 27.64
N PHE A 221 27.48 8.16 28.56
CA PHE A 221 27.75 8.42 29.97
C PHE A 221 28.00 7.15 30.78
N GLN A 222 27.55 6.00 30.27
CA GLN A 222 27.81 4.67 30.86
C GLN A 222 27.49 4.63 32.36
N PRO A 223 26.25 4.90 32.79
CA PRO A 223 25.88 4.96 34.22
C PRO A 223 25.81 3.57 34.89
N PHE A 224 26.50 2.57 34.35
CA PHE A 224 26.57 1.19 34.81
C PHE A 224 28.01 0.84 35.24
N PRO A 225 28.23 -0.25 35.97
CA PRO A 225 29.57 -0.63 36.46
C PRO A 225 30.55 -0.81 35.29
N THR A 226 31.53 0.10 35.18
CA THR A 226 32.51 0.11 34.09
C THR A 226 33.75 -0.72 34.42
N ASP A 227 33.99 -1.02 35.69
CA ASP A 227 35.16 -1.79 36.16
C ASP A 227 35.20 -3.23 35.62
N LEU A 228 34.07 -3.76 35.17
CA LEU A 228 33.94 -5.10 34.60
C LEU A 228 34.18 -5.14 33.08
N LEU A 229 34.39 -3.98 32.45
CA LEU A 229 34.45 -3.83 30.99
C LEU A 229 35.85 -3.45 30.52
N ASP A 230 36.24 -3.96 29.35
CA ASP A 230 37.50 -3.57 28.72
C ASP A 230 37.46 -2.07 28.34
N VAL A 231 38.55 -1.35 28.62
CA VAL A 231 38.66 0.09 28.36
C VAL A 231 38.44 0.41 26.87
N GLN A 232 38.92 -0.43 25.96
CA GLN A 232 38.73 -0.26 24.52
C GLN A 232 37.25 -0.42 24.15
N PHE A 233 36.57 -1.41 24.74
CA PHE A 233 35.13 -1.58 24.54
C PHE A 233 34.34 -0.38 25.05
N LEU A 234 34.69 0.17 26.22
CA LEU A 234 34.06 1.38 26.75
C LEU A 234 34.23 2.58 25.82
N ILE A 235 35.42 2.76 25.21
CA ILE A 235 35.67 3.82 24.24
C ILE A 235 34.80 3.62 22.99
N LEU A 236 34.73 2.40 22.45
CA LEU A 236 33.88 2.09 21.30
C LEU A 236 32.41 2.39 21.60
N LEU A 237 31.93 2.01 22.78
CA LEU A 237 30.56 2.24 23.21
C LEU A 237 30.23 3.74 23.29
N ARG A 238 31.18 4.59 23.72
CA ARG A 238 31.01 6.05 23.70
C ARG A 238 30.85 6.59 22.29
N PHE A 239 31.63 6.10 21.32
CA PHE A 239 31.46 6.49 19.92
C PHE A 239 30.11 6.02 19.35
N PHE A 240 29.69 4.79 19.63
CA PHE A 240 28.34 4.33 19.27
C PHE A 240 27.26 5.24 19.87
N GLY A 241 27.39 5.58 21.15
CA GLY A 241 26.49 6.50 21.84
C GLY A 241 26.43 7.87 21.18
N ALA A 242 27.59 8.42 20.75
CA ALA A 242 27.65 9.69 20.02
C ALA A 242 26.89 9.63 18.69
N PHE A 243 27.07 8.56 17.92
CA PHE A 243 26.38 8.38 16.63
C PHE A 243 24.87 8.21 16.82
N ILE A 244 24.45 7.38 17.79
CA ILE A 244 23.04 7.17 18.12
C ILE A 244 22.40 8.48 18.59
N ALA A 245 23.05 9.24 19.48
CA ALA A 245 22.54 10.52 19.94
C ALA A 245 22.42 11.53 18.78
N THR A 246 23.38 11.54 17.85
CA THR A 246 23.33 12.38 16.66
C THR A 246 22.16 11.99 15.75
N GLU A 247 21.92 10.71 15.52
CA GLU A 247 20.76 10.22 14.76
C GLU A 247 19.45 10.70 15.41
N GLY A 248 19.29 10.51 16.72
CA GLY A 248 18.09 10.98 17.43
C GLY A 248 17.90 12.50 17.37
N ALA A 249 18.99 13.29 17.37
CA ALA A 249 18.91 14.73 17.20
C ALA A 249 18.44 15.14 15.79
N LEU A 250 18.87 14.41 14.75
CA LEU A 250 18.39 14.59 13.38
C LEU A 250 16.89 14.26 13.29
N ASP A 251 16.43 13.20 13.96
CA ASP A 251 15.02 12.81 14.02
C ASP A 251 14.14 13.90 14.65
N ILE A 252 14.55 14.42 15.81
CA ILE A 252 13.87 15.55 16.45
C ILE A 252 13.84 16.77 15.53
N THR A 253 14.97 17.08 14.88
CA THR A 253 15.06 18.21 13.94
C THR A 253 14.06 18.05 12.79
N ARG A 254 13.94 16.85 12.22
CA ARG A 254 12.90 16.54 11.21
C ARG A 254 11.50 16.75 11.76
N GLY A 255 11.25 16.27 12.97
CA GLY A 255 9.97 16.45 13.65
C GLY A 255 9.60 17.92 13.82
N ILE A 256 10.54 18.77 14.28
CA ILE A 256 10.35 20.21 14.48
C ILE A 256 10.08 20.94 13.15
N ILE A 257 10.86 20.61 12.10
CA ILE A 257 10.68 21.22 10.77
C ILE A 257 9.30 20.86 10.19
N GLY A 258 8.79 19.67 10.50
CA GLY A 258 7.53 19.16 9.97
C GLY A 258 7.55 19.10 8.44
N ASN A 259 6.40 19.15 7.76
CA ASN A 259 6.37 18.98 6.30
C ASN A 259 6.70 20.26 5.49
N ARG A 260 7.24 21.31 6.14
CA ARG A 260 7.38 22.65 5.55
C ARG A 260 8.51 22.78 4.52
N GLN A 261 9.61 22.03 4.69
CA GLN A 261 10.81 22.18 3.87
C GLN A 261 11.31 20.83 3.33
N PRO A 262 10.77 20.35 2.20
CA PRO A 262 11.16 19.07 1.59
C PRO A 262 12.66 18.97 1.30
N SER A 263 13.29 20.06 0.85
CA SER A 263 14.74 20.11 0.59
C SER A 263 15.57 19.87 1.86
N THR A 264 15.18 20.48 2.98
CA THR A 264 15.86 20.30 4.27
C THR A 264 15.74 18.86 4.76
N HIS A 265 14.59 18.21 4.54
CA HIS A 265 14.44 16.78 4.86
C HIS A 265 15.34 15.87 4.04
N GLN A 266 15.49 16.13 2.75
CA GLN A 266 16.43 15.37 1.93
C GLN A 266 17.86 15.53 2.43
N LEU A 267 18.27 16.75 2.78
CA LEU A 267 19.58 17.00 3.36
C LEU A 267 19.75 16.26 4.68
N ILE A 268 18.76 16.29 5.57
CA ILE A 268 18.82 15.56 6.83
C ILE A 268 18.95 14.05 6.59
N HIS A 269 18.19 13.45 5.67
CA HIS A 269 18.35 12.03 5.34
C HIS A 269 19.74 11.70 4.79
N ILE A 270 20.34 12.57 3.97
CA ILE A 270 21.72 12.40 3.49
C ILE A 270 22.70 12.39 4.67
N ILE A 271 22.54 13.32 5.61
CA ILE A 271 23.37 13.38 6.83
C ILE A 271 23.14 12.12 7.68
N THR A 272 21.88 11.69 7.87
CA THR A 272 21.53 10.46 8.59
C THR A 272 22.20 9.23 7.98
N ILE A 273 22.27 9.12 6.64
CA ILE A 273 22.98 8.03 5.96
C ILE A 273 24.47 8.03 6.35
N VAL A 274 25.12 9.20 6.33
CA VAL A 274 26.54 9.33 6.74
C VAL A 274 26.71 8.93 8.20
N VAL A 275 25.83 9.38 9.09
CA VAL A 275 25.86 9.02 10.52
C VAL A 275 25.66 7.52 10.73
N LYS A 276 24.76 6.86 9.97
CA LYS A 276 24.53 5.40 10.05
C LYS A 276 25.68 4.57 9.49
N LEU A 277 26.49 5.13 8.58
CA LEU A 277 27.70 4.48 8.07
C LEU A 277 28.88 4.60 9.03
N ALA A 278 28.95 5.66 9.84
CA ALA A 278 30.08 5.94 10.74
C ALA A 278 30.36 4.85 11.80
N PRO A 279 29.38 4.09 12.31
CA PRO A 279 29.62 2.94 13.19
C PRO A 279 30.27 1.73 12.51
N ILE A 280 30.25 1.60 11.18
CA ILE A 280 30.75 0.40 10.48
C ILE A 280 32.24 0.14 10.77
N PRO A 281 33.16 1.12 10.67
CA PRO A 281 34.55 0.92 11.09
C PRO A 281 34.70 0.42 12.54
N LEU A 282 33.85 0.86 13.46
CA LEU A 282 33.87 0.41 14.86
C LEU A 282 33.41 -1.04 14.98
N MET A 283 32.39 -1.43 14.22
CA MET A 283 31.96 -2.82 14.12
C MET A 283 33.06 -3.72 13.54
N LEU A 284 33.84 -3.23 12.57
CA LEU A 284 34.99 -3.99 12.04
C LEU A 284 36.10 -4.17 13.09
N ILE A 285 36.32 -3.17 13.96
CA ILE A 285 37.25 -3.30 15.11
C ILE A 285 36.74 -4.39 16.06
N LEU A 286 35.46 -4.36 16.43
CA LEU A 286 34.82 -5.37 17.27
C LEU A 286 34.95 -6.77 16.66
N MET A 287 34.64 -6.91 15.37
CA MET A 287 34.77 -8.16 14.60
C MET A 287 36.20 -8.73 14.63
N ASN A 288 37.21 -7.86 14.50
CA ASN A 288 38.62 -8.25 14.52
C ASN A 288 39.17 -8.51 15.92
N GLN A 289 38.49 -8.03 16.97
CA GLN A 289 38.90 -8.20 18.36
C GLN A 289 37.76 -8.77 19.23
N PRO A 290 37.32 -10.03 19.03
CA PRO A 290 36.22 -10.60 19.82
C PRO A 290 36.47 -10.63 21.34
N LYS A 291 37.74 -10.63 21.75
CA LYS A 291 38.19 -10.65 23.15
C LYS A 291 37.78 -9.42 23.96
N ILE A 292 37.56 -8.26 23.32
CA ILE A 292 37.15 -7.04 24.03
C ILE A 292 35.64 -6.99 24.27
N PHE A 293 34.86 -7.84 23.59
CA PHE A 293 33.42 -7.88 23.78
C PHE A 293 33.07 -8.52 25.14
N PRO A 294 32.27 -7.85 25.98
CA PRO A 294 31.96 -8.36 27.30
C PRO A 294 30.98 -9.52 27.22
N PHE A 295 31.30 -10.59 27.94
CA PHE A 295 30.38 -11.68 28.17
C PHE A 295 30.41 -12.01 29.66
N PHE A 296 29.27 -11.87 30.32
CA PHE A 296 29.17 -12.00 31.75
C PHE A 296 28.71 -13.39 32.13
N ASN A 297 29.39 -13.97 33.11
CA ASN A 297 28.92 -15.16 33.80
C ASN A 297 28.71 -14.83 35.28
N TRP A 298 27.69 -15.44 35.87
CA TRP A 298 27.51 -15.39 37.32
C TRP A 298 28.52 -16.35 37.95
N ASP A 299 29.39 -15.83 38.81
CA ASP A 299 30.31 -16.65 39.58
C ASP A 299 29.70 -16.98 40.94
N GLU A 300 29.38 -18.25 41.15
CA GLU A 300 28.79 -18.76 42.39
C GLU A 300 29.72 -18.62 43.60
N VAL A 301 31.04 -18.51 43.40
CA VAL A 301 32.01 -18.42 44.50
C VAL A 301 32.13 -16.99 45.02
N THR A 302 32.17 -16.02 44.11
CA THR A 302 32.29 -14.59 44.46
C THR A 302 30.95 -13.89 44.62
N GLU A 303 29.84 -14.54 44.25
CA GLU A 303 28.49 -13.97 44.18
C GLU A 303 28.45 -12.67 43.36
N THR A 304 29.27 -12.59 42.31
CA THR A 304 29.36 -11.40 41.44
C THR A 304 29.36 -11.78 39.96
N PHE A 305 29.01 -10.81 39.11
CA PHE A 305 29.20 -10.94 37.67
C PHE A 305 30.65 -10.73 37.31
N VAL A 306 31.24 -11.72 36.66
CA VAL A 306 32.60 -11.66 36.11
C VAL A 306 32.54 -11.62 34.59
N ASN A 307 33.35 -10.76 33.99
CA ASN A 307 33.50 -10.73 32.55
C ASN A 307 34.50 -11.80 32.11
N ILE A 308 33.98 -12.87 31.50
CA ILE A 308 34.78 -13.99 30.98
C ILE A 308 35.15 -13.79 29.50
N GLY A 309 34.57 -12.78 28.84
CA GLY A 309 34.72 -12.54 27.41
C GLY A 309 34.19 -13.68 26.55
N ILE A 310 34.37 -13.57 25.24
CA ILE A 310 33.96 -14.64 24.31
C ILE A 310 35.03 -15.73 24.31
N ALA A 311 34.62 -16.99 24.50
CA ALA A 311 35.55 -18.10 24.38
C ALA A 311 36.01 -18.28 22.91
N PRO A 312 37.27 -18.69 22.64
CA PRO A 312 37.81 -18.79 21.27
C PRO A 312 36.96 -19.63 20.31
N ALA A 313 36.30 -20.68 20.82
CA ALA A 313 35.42 -21.55 20.03
C ALA A 313 34.21 -20.82 19.40
N PHE A 314 33.83 -19.65 19.93
CA PHE A 314 32.69 -18.85 19.43
C PHE A 314 33.12 -17.63 18.59
N TYR A 315 34.41 -17.44 18.32
CA TYR A 315 34.88 -16.26 17.56
C TYR A 315 34.29 -16.19 16.15
N ASP A 316 34.17 -17.32 15.47
CA ASP A 316 33.59 -17.33 14.13
C ASP A 316 32.10 -17.03 14.13
N LEU A 317 31.35 -17.57 15.11
CA LEU A 317 29.94 -17.23 15.32
C LEU A 317 29.77 -15.74 15.59
N TYR A 318 30.57 -15.18 16.50
CA TYR A 318 30.54 -13.75 16.82
C TYR A 318 30.82 -12.88 15.59
N ARG A 319 31.86 -13.20 14.81
CA ARG A 319 32.18 -12.47 13.57
C ARG A 319 31.03 -12.51 12.58
N ASN A 320 30.40 -13.67 12.40
CA ASN A 320 29.25 -13.82 11.51
C ASN A 320 28.06 -12.96 11.99
N ILE A 321 27.82 -12.87 13.29
CA ILE A 321 26.79 -11.98 13.86
C ILE A 321 27.12 -10.51 13.55
N ILE A 322 28.36 -10.07 13.75
CA ILE A 322 28.75 -8.68 13.43
C ILE A 322 28.60 -8.39 11.93
N VAL A 323 28.96 -9.33 11.05
CA VAL A 323 28.73 -9.21 9.59
C VAL A 323 27.24 -9.06 9.29
N LEU A 324 26.38 -9.88 9.89
CA LEU A 324 24.93 -9.76 9.70
C LEU A 324 24.39 -8.40 10.16
N ILE A 325 24.91 -7.87 11.27
CA ILE A 325 24.55 -6.53 11.76
C ILE A 325 24.99 -5.46 10.75
N ILE A 326 26.24 -5.52 10.24
CA ILE A 326 26.74 -4.59 9.23
C ILE A 326 25.87 -4.64 7.96
N VAL A 327 25.55 -5.83 7.46
CA VAL A 327 24.67 -6.01 6.28
C VAL A 327 23.28 -5.44 6.56
N GLY A 328 22.71 -5.71 7.73
CA GLY A 328 21.44 -5.14 8.17
C GLY A 328 21.46 -3.61 8.20
N SER A 329 22.50 -3.01 8.78
CA SER A 329 22.69 -1.56 8.80
C SER A 329 22.76 -0.96 7.39
N VAL A 330 23.45 -1.61 6.45
CA VAL A 330 23.51 -1.18 5.04
C VAL A 330 22.13 -1.28 4.37
N LEU A 331 21.37 -2.35 4.63
CA LEU A 331 20.01 -2.50 4.09
C LEU A 331 19.07 -1.40 4.59
N PHE A 332 19.19 -0.96 5.85
CA PHE A 332 18.40 0.17 6.37
C PHE A 332 18.70 1.49 5.64
N LEU A 333 19.87 1.66 5.05
CA LEU A 333 20.17 2.84 4.22
C LEU A 333 19.32 2.90 2.95
N ALA A 334 18.90 1.75 2.42
CA ALA A 334 18.00 1.70 1.26
C ALA A 334 16.65 2.34 1.58
N GLU A 335 16.18 2.23 2.83
CA GLU A 335 14.96 2.89 3.29
C GLU A 335 15.13 4.42 3.29
N ASP A 336 16.25 4.93 3.80
CA ASP A 336 16.55 6.37 3.80
C ASP A 336 16.71 6.92 2.37
N MET A 337 17.37 6.17 1.48
CA MET A 337 17.44 6.50 0.05
C MET A 337 16.05 6.54 -0.60
N TYR A 338 15.20 5.55 -0.31
CA TYR A 338 13.81 5.54 -0.78
C TYR A 338 13.02 6.76 -0.25
N LYS A 339 13.21 7.15 1.01
CA LYS A 339 12.58 8.35 1.58
C LYS A 339 13.04 9.62 0.86
N ILE A 340 14.33 9.76 0.54
CA ILE A 340 14.84 10.89 -0.27
C ILE A 340 14.12 10.98 -1.62
N PHE A 341 14.04 9.86 -2.36
CA PHE A 341 13.34 9.79 -3.65
C PHE A 341 11.84 10.10 -3.51
N LYS A 342 11.20 9.64 -2.43
CA LYS A 342 9.80 9.93 -2.16
C LYS A 342 9.58 11.42 -1.92
N ILE A 343 10.44 12.07 -1.13
CA ILE A 343 10.38 13.51 -0.81
C ILE A 343 10.60 14.36 -2.07
N GLN A 344 11.36 13.86 -3.05
CA GLN A 344 11.57 14.57 -4.32
C GLN A 344 10.26 14.87 -5.06
N LYS A 345 9.24 14.02 -4.89
CA LYS A 345 7.91 14.21 -5.49
C LYS A 345 7.12 15.38 -4.88
N TYR A 346 7.59 15.92 -3.75
CA TYR A 346 6.99 17.04 -3.04
C TYR A 346 7.71 18.37 -3.34
N LYS A 347 8.79 18.34 -4.12
CA LYS A 347 9.41 19.55 -4.65
C LYS A 347 8.58 20.01 -5.85
N VAL A 348 7.86 21.11 -5.67
CA VAL A 348 7.19 21.86 -6.76
C VAL A 348 8.23 22.69 -7.50
#